data_AF-C7BFR1-F1
#
_entry.id   AF-C7BFR1-F1
#
_cell.length_a   1.000
_cell.length_b   1.000
_cell.length_c   1.000
_cell.angle_alpha   90.00
_cell.angle_beta   90.00
_cell.angle_gamma   90.00
#
_symmetry.space_group_name_H-M   'P 1'
#
loop_
_entity.id
_entity.type
_entity.pdbx_description
1 polymer ?
#
loop_
_entity_poly.entity_id
_entity_poly.type
_entity_poly.pdbx_seq_one_letter_code
_entity_poly.pdbx_strand_id
1 'polypeptide(L)' 'GIGTVPCGRVETGVIKPGINVTFAPSGHSSEVKSVEMHHQALAEAGPGDNVGFNVKNLSTQDIKRGM' A
#
# COMPACT_ATOMS: atom_id res chain seq x y z
N GLY A 1 11.92 0.16 -12.47
CA GLY A 1 10.44 0.21 -12.45
C GLY A 1 9.98 0.73 -11.11
N ILE A 2 8.83 1.41 -11.06
CA ILE A 2 8.33 2.11 -9.85
C ILE A 2 7.99 1.13 -8.71
N GLY A 3 7.86 -0.17 -8.99
CA GLY A 3 7.40 -1.17 -8.01
C GLY A 3 5.93 -1.49 -8.27
N THR A 4 5.29 -2.17 -7.34
CA THR A 4 3.85 -2.45 -7.41
C THR A 4 3.13 -1.39 -6.58
N VAL A 5 2.04 -0.83 -7.12
CA VAL A 5 1.22 0.18 -6.45
C VAL A 5 -0.19 -0.37 -6.20
N PRO A 6 -0.44 -0.95 -5.00
CA PRO A 6 -1.81 -1.26 -4.59
C PRO A 6 -2.59 0.01 -4.29
N CYS A 7 -3.89 -0.01 -4.57
CA CYS A 7 -4.82 1.07 -4.25
C CYS A 7 -6.00 0.50 -3.47
N GLY A 8 -6.43 1.19 -2.42
CA GLY A 8 -7.54 0.76 -1.59
C GLY A 8 -7.96 1.81 -0.57
N ARG A 9 -8.97 1.47 0.21
CA ARG A 9 -9.44 2.28 1.33
C ARG A 9 -8.79 1.81 2.61
N VAL A 10 -8.29 2.74 3.42
CA VAL A 10 -7.85 2.44 4.77
C VAL A 10 -9.10 2.24 5.63
N GLU A 11 -9.33 1.04 6.11
CA GLU A 11 -10.47 0.75 6.99
C GLU A 11 -10.15 1.03 8.46
N THR A 12 -8.90 0.76 8.89
CA THR A 12 -8.44 1.00 10.26
C THR A 12 -6.94 1.35 10.28
N GLY A 13 -6.48 1.95 11.39
CA GLY A 13 -5.06 2.27 11.60
C GLY A 13 -4.55 3.44 10.74
N VAL A 14 -3.23 3.51 10.57
CA VAL A 14 -2.55 4.55 9.77
C VAL A 14 -1.53 3.88 8.86
N ILE A 15 -1.52 4.25 7.58
CA ILE A 15 -0.50 3.84 6.60
C ILE A 15 0.44 5.02 6.34
N LYS A 16 1.75 4.78 6.37
CA LYS A 16 2.77 5.79 6.11
C LYS A 16 4.03 5.16 5.51
N PRO A 17 4.88 5.94 4.81
CA PRO A 17 6.16 5.45 4.35
C PRO A 17 7.01 4.87 5.50
N GLY A 18 7.71 3.76 5.23
CA GLY A 18 8.61 3.07 6.15
C GLY A 18 7.98 1.98 7.01
N ILE A 19 6.65 1.77 6.94
CA ILE A 19 6.02 0.65 7.65
C ILE A 19 6.06 -0.63 6.81
N ASN A 20 6.07 -1.78 7.48
CA ASN A 20 5.89 -3.07 6.83
C ASN A 20 4.40 -3.44 6.79
N VAL A 21 3.89 -3.76 5.61
CA VAL A 21 2.51 -4.23 5.40
C VAL A 21 2.51 -5.69 5.03
N THR A 22 1.45 -6.41 5.39
CA THR A 22 1.24 -7.81 5.03
C THR A 22 -0.02 -7.94 4.19
N PHE A 23 0.09 -8.60 3.05
CA PHE A 23 -1.00 -8.82 2.11
C PHE A 23 -1.69 -10.16 2.40
N ALA A 24 -2.98 -10.12 2.72
CA ALA A 24 -3.79 -11.32 2.89
C ALA A 24 -4.35 -11.80 1.53
N PRO A 25 -4.75 -13.06 1.36
CA PRO A 25 -4.46 -14.20 2.22
C PRO A 25 -3.02 -14.75 2.02
N SER A 26 -2.24 -14.17 1.10
CA SER A 26 -0.95 -14.75 0.68
C SER A 26 0.16 -14.67 1.74
N GLY A 27 0.02 -13.78 2.72
CA GLY A 27 0.97 -13.61 3.83
C GLY A 27 2.26 -12.88 3.44
N HIS A 28 2.37 -12.40 2.19
CA HIS A 28 3.54 -11.64 1.75
C HIS A 28 3.64 -10.33 2.51
N SER A 29 4.85 -9.99 2.95
CA SER A 29 5.09 -8.71 3.61
C SER A 29 6.05 -7.84 2.81
N SER A 30 5.83 -6.54 2.81
CA SER A 30 6.73 -5.58 2.16
C SER A 30 6.66 -4.21 2.81
N GLU A 31 7.75 -3.45 2.67
CA GLU A 31 7.86 -2.09 3.17
C GLU A 31 7.19 -1.10 2.21
N VAL A 32 6.35 -0.23 2.77
CA VAL A 32 5.71 0.89 2.07
C VAL A 32 6.74 1.99 1.84
N LYS A 33 6.94 2.40 0.58
CA LYS A 33 7.91 3.45 0.21
C LYS A 33 7.28 4.82 0.02
N SER A 34 6.06 4.87 -0.49
CA SER A 34 5.28 6.10 -0.61
C SER A 34 3.80 5.79 -0.40
N VAL A 35 3.07 6.81 0.04
CA VAL A 35 1.61 6.82 0.10
C VAL A 35 1.17 8.03 -0.72
N GLU A 36 0.17 7.84 -1.57
CA GLU A 36 -0.29 8.84 -2.51
C GLU A 36 -1.82 8.87 -2.57
N MET A 37 -2.39 10.07 -2.67
CA MET A 37 -3.82 10.30 -2.86
C MET A 37 -4.01 11.41 -3.89
N HIS A 38 -4.85 11.19 -4.90
CA HIS A 38 -5.12 12.19 -5.95
C HIS A 38 -3.86 12.82 -6.58
N HIS A 39 -2.83 12.02 -6.87
CA HIS A 39 -1.52 12.45 -7.42
C HIS A 39 -0.67 13.32 -6.49
N GLN A 40 -0.93 13.28 -5.18
CA GLN A 40 -0.12 13.94 -4.18
C GLN A 40 0.47 12.91 -3.22
N ALA A 41 1.75 13.07 -2.89
CA ALA A 41 2.38 12.28 -1.86
C ALA A 41 1.89 12.72 -0.47
N LEU A 42 1.55 11.75 0.37
CA LEU A 42 1.11 11.95 1.74
C LEU A 42 2.18 11.48 2.72
N ALA A 43 2.30 12.20 3.85
CA ALA A 43 3.14 11.75 4.96
C ALA A 43 2.52 10.54 5.69
N GLU A 44 1.19 10.48 5.73
CA GLU A 44 0.39 9.39 6.29
C GLU A 44 -1.04 9.45 5.75
N ALA A 45 -1.77 8.34 5.87
CA ALA A 45 -3.20 8.25 5.59
C ALA A 45 -3.91 7.40 6.64
N GLY A 46 -5.14 7.78 6.97
CA GLY A 46 -5.94 7.20 8.05
C GLY A 46 -7.26 6.63 7.58
N PRO A 47 -8.12 6.17 8.51
CA PRO A 47 -9.37 5.49 8.16
C PRO A 47 -10.29 6.37 7.31
N GLY A 48 -10.80 5.82 6.21
CA GLY A 48 -11.64 6.52 5.25
C GLY A 48 -10.90 7.02 4.00
N ASP A 49 -9.57 7.17 4.07
CA ASP A 49 -8.77 7.63 2.94
C ASP A 49 -8.66 6.55 1.87
N ASN A 50 -8.80 6.97 0.60
CA ASN A 50 -8.53 6.12 -0.56
C ASN A 50 -7.15 6.45 -1.09
N VAL A 51 -6.20 5.54 -0.89
CA VAL A 51 -4.79 5.78 -1.20
C VAL A 51 -4.24 4.73 -2.14
N GLY A 52 -3.30 5.15 -2.98
CA GLY A 52 -2.31 4.29 -3.58
C GLY A 52 -1.07 4.26 -2.69
N PHE A 53 -0.41 3.12 -2.56
CA PHE A 53 0.86 3.05 -1.83
C PHE A 53 1.86 2.20 -2.60
N ASN A 54 3.14 2.53 -2.50
CA ASN A 54 4.19 1.84 -3.23
C ASN A 54 4.85 0.78 -2.37
N VAL A 55 5.01 -0.43 -2.91
CA VAL A 55 5.78 -1.51 -2.27
C VAL A 55 6.86 -2.04 -3.22
N LYS A 56 8.00 -2.46 -2.65
CA LYS A 56 9.10 -3.11 -3.38
C LYS A 56 9.09 -4.62 -3.18
N ASN A 57 9.78 -5.34 -4.05
CA ASN A 57 9.99 -6.79 -3.95
C ASN A 57 8.73 -7.66 -4.00
N LEU A 58 7.60 -7.11 -4.46
CA LEU A 58 6.38 -7.86 -4.77
C LEU A 58 5.99 -7.61 -6.22
N SER A 59 5.69 -8.67 -6.94
CA SER A 59 5.18 -8.60 -8.30
C SER A 59 3.65 -8.47 -8.31
N THR A 60 3.08 -8.05 -9.43
CA THR A 60 1.63 -8.05 -9.65
C THR A 60 1.01 -9.46 -9.68
N GLN A 61 1.83 -10.52 -9.68
CA GLN A 61 1.34 -11.89 -9.55
C GLN A 61 1.14 -12.28 -8.07
N ASP A 62 1.92 -11.68 -7.16
CA ASP A 62 1.90 -11.96 -5.73
C ASP A 62 0.74 -11.25 -5.01
N ILE A 63 0.30 -10.12 -5.57
CA ILE A 63 -0.80 -9.30 -5.04
C ILE A 63 -1.88 -9.12 -6.12
N LYS A 64 -3.14 -9.47 -5.80
CA LYS A 64 -4.30 -9.31 -6.69
C LYS A 64 -5.34 -8.39 -6.07
N ARG A 65 -6.27 -7.91 -6.90
CA ARG A 65 -7.40 -7.09 -6.45
C ARG A 65 -8.27 -7.84 -5.42
N GLY A 66 -8.59 -7.18 -4.31
CA GLY A 66 -9.44 -7.73 -3.25
C GLY A 66 -8.72 -8.57 -2.20
N MET A 67 -7.38 -8.62 -2.27
CA MET A 67 -6.50 -9.05 -1.18
C MET A 67 -6.48 -8.05 -0.03
#